data_AF-A0A4R8K7A4-F1
#
_entry.id   AF-A0A4R8K7A4-F1
#
_cell.length_a   1.000
_cell.length_b   1.000
_cell.length_c   1.000
_cell.angle_alpha   90.00
_cell.angle_beta   90.00
_cell.angle_gamma   90.00
#
_symmetry.space_group_name_H-M   'P 1'
#
loop_
_entity.id
_entity.type
_entity.pdbx_description
1 polymer ?
#
loop_
_entity_poly.entity_id
_entity_poly.type
_entity_poly.pdbx_seq_one_letter_code
_entity_poly.pdbx_strand_id
1 'polypeptide(L)'
;MKTLSFLTHQEIFDQAVDHLLGQKRAALLPRGGGAYRGYCGGCPVGSFIKPRDYMTAMEGIPVRFIGKTPAEIPAYMDVGVSALKKALLRSRINVYDAATVDLLSCLQNVHDVFGTWEWLERLASIARQFGLSADRLKSAA
;
A
#
# COMPACT_ATOMS: atom_id res chain seq x y z
N MET A 1 -20.99 6.32 -20.75
CA MET A 1 -20.34 6.63 -19.46
C MET A 1 -19.67 5.37 -18.94
N LYS A 2 -18.34 5.35 -18.74
CA LYS A 2 -17.71 4.24 -18.01
C LYS A 2 -17.92 4.52 -16.52
N THR A 3 -18.73 3.71 -15.86
CA THR A 3 -18.82 3.69 -14.40
C THR A 3 -17.43 3.32 -13.88
N LEU A 4 -16.73 4.27 -13.26
CA LEU A 4 -15.43 4.00 -12.67
C LEU A 4 -15.66 3.16 -11.41
N SER A 5 -15.48 1.84 -11.53
CA SER A 5 -15.52 0.94 -10.38
C SER A 5 -14.21 1.00 -9.60
N PHE A 6 -14.33 0.82 -8.27
CA PHE A 6 -13.18 0.57 -7.41
C PHE A 6 -12.52 -0.78 -7.79
N LEU A 7 -11.22 -0.89 -7.52
CA LEU A 7 -10.49 -2.14 -7.61
C LEU A 7 -11.00 -3.13 -6.58
N THR A 8 -11.04 -4.39 -6.95
CA THR A 8 -11.27 -5.51 -6.03
C THR A 8 -10.04 -5.74 -5.15
N HIS A 9 -10.23 -6.42 -4.01
CA HIS A 9 -9.11 -6.81 -3.14
C HIS A 9 -8.10 -7.69 -3.87
N GLN A 10 -8.53 -8.56 -4.79
CA GLN A 10 -7.64 -9.36 -5.61
C GLN A 10 -6.79 -8.48 -6.54
N GLU A 11 -7.39 -7.51 -7.23
CA GLU A 11 -6.64 -6.60 -8.12
C GLU A 11 -5.63 -5.74 -7.35
N ILE A 12 -5.98 -5.32 -6.13
CA ILE A 12 -5.06 -4.60 -5.23
C ILE A 12 -3.90 -5.51 -4.84
N PHE A 13 -4.19 -6.74 -4.41
CA PHE A 13 -3.18 -7.70 -4.01
C PHE A 13 -2.24 -8.06 -5.16
N ASP A 14 -2.77 -8.41 -6.33
CA ASP A 14 -1.99 -8.79 -7.50
C ASP A 14 -1.04 -7.67 -7.93
N GLN A 15 -1.53 -6.43 -8.02
CA GLN A 15 -0.69 -5.28 -8.37
C GLN A 15 0.40 -5.01 -7.33
N ALA A 16 0.10 -5.19 -6.04
CA ALA A 16 1.08 -5.04 -4.98
C ALA A 16 2.17 -6.13 -5.02
N VAL A 17 1.77 -7.37 -5.29
CA VAL A 17 2.69 -8.51 -5.48
C VAL A 17 3.61 -8.25 -6.68
N ASP A 18 3.05 -7.92 -7.84
CA ASP A 18 3.81 -7.64 -9.06
C ASP A 18 4.81 -6.49 -8.84
N HIS A 19 4.38 -5.44 -8.13
CA HIS A 19 5.26 -4.30 -7.77
C HIS A 19 6.41 -4.72 -6.88
N LEU A 20 6.14 -5.41 -5.77
CA LEU A 20 7.17 -5.85 -4.81
C LEU A 20 8.18 -6.79 -5.47
N LEU A 21 7.69 -7.81 -6.17
CA LEU A 21 8.54 -8.82 -6.80
C LEU A 21 9.29 -8.28 -8.02
N GLY A 22 8.72 -7.31 -8.73
CA GLY A 22 9.42 -6.57 -9.78
C GLY A 22 10.52 -5.65 -9.25
N GLN A 23 10.26 -5.00 -8.10
CA GLN A 23 11.18 -4.06 -7.48
C GLN A 23 12.39 -4.75 -6.81
N LYS A 24 12.19 -5.94 -6.23
CA LYS A 24 13.24 -6.79 -5.61
C LYS A 24 14.05 -6.16 -4.46
N ARG A 25 13.65 -4.98 -3.96
CA ARG A 25 14.28 -4.29 -2.83
C ARG A 25 13.29 -3.39 -2.10
N ALA A 26 13.46 -3.21 -0.79
CA ALA A 26 12.70 -2.18 -0.08
C ALA A 26 13.16 -0.77 -0.49
N ALA A 27 12.22 0.14 -0.69
CA ALA A 27 12.47 1.56 -0.91
C ALA A 27 12.39 2.32 0.40
N LEU A 28 13.53 2.87 0.81
CA LEU A 28 13.67 3.54 2.09
C LEU A 28 13.90 5.04 1.89
N LEU A 29 13.33 5.84 2.78
CA LEU A 29 13.68 7.24 2.99
C LEU A 29 15.10 7.34 3.55
N PRO A 30 15.80 8.49 3.40
CA PRO A 30 17.16 8.67 3.88
C PRO A 30 17.40 8.38 5.38
N ARG A 31 16.32 8.36 6.19
CA ARG A 31 16.35 8.09 7.64
C ARG A 31 15.81 6.72 8.04
N GLY A 32 15.60 5.79 7.08
CA GLY A 32 15.27 4.39 7.37
C GLY A 32 13.78 4.04 7.51
N GLY A 33 12.86 4.90 7.03
CA GLY A 33 11.43 4.57 6.93
C GLY A 33 11.01 4.16 5.52
N GLY A 34 9.95 3.38 5.37
CA GLY A 34 9.41 3.01 4.04
C GLY A 34 8.96 4.24 3.25
N ALA A 35 9.39 4.32 1.99
CA ALA A 35 9.04 5.44 1.11
C ALA A 35 7.81 5.10 0.26
N TYR A 36 6.81 5.97 0.23
CA TYR A 36 5.69 5.86 -0.72
C TYR A 36 6.17 6.02 -2.16
N ARG A 37 7.16 6.88 -2.42
CA ARG A 37 7.87 6.92 -3.70
C ARG A 37 9.38 6.92 -3.47
N GLY A 38 10.08 6.03 -4.16
CA GLY A 38 11.54 5.96 -4.16
C GLY A 38 12.12 5.86 -5.56
N TYR A 39 13.43 6.02 -5.67
CA TYR A 39 14.21 5.88 -6.92
C TYR A 39 14.00 4.51 -7.60
N CYS A 40 13.50 3.53 -6.87
CA CYS A 40 13.46 2.12 -7.27
C CYS A 40 12.05 1.55 -7.36
N GLY A 41 11.02 2.40 -7.37
CA GLY A 41 9.66 1.99 -6.98
C GLY A 41 9.51 2.21 -5.47
N GLY A 42 8.35 2.67 -5.01
CA GLY A 42 8.11 2.93 -3.58
C GLY A 42 7.58 1.69 -2.86
N CYS A 43 6.85 1.91 -1.78
CA CYS A 43 6.07 0.89 -1.10
C CYS A 43 4.90 0.43 -2.01
N PRO A 44 4.30 -0.74 -1.74
CA PRO A 44 3.22 -1.28 -2.57
C PRO A 44 1.98 -0.38 -2.55
N VAL A 45 1.75 0.39 -1.50
CA VAL A 45 0.64 1.37 -1.47
C VAL A 45 0.95 2.58 -2.36
N GLY A 46 2.21 3.00 -2.40
CA GLY A 46 2.64 4.14 -3.20
C GLY A 46 2.70 3.86 -4.70
N SER A 47 2.81 2.60 -5.12
CA SER A 47 2.74 2.21 -6.54
C SER A 47 1.38 2.58 -7.18
N PHE A 48 0.30 2.58 -6.39
CA PHE A 48 -1.01 3.03 -6.85
C PHE A 48 -1.10 4.54 -7.03
N ILE A 49 -0.26 5.32 -6.34
CA ILE A 49 -0.35 6.78 -6.33
C ILE A 49 0.31 7.36 -7.58
N LYS A 50 -0.48 8.04 -8.41
CA LYS A 50 0.03 8.70 -9.61
C LYS A 50 0.99 9.84 -9.24
N PRO A 51 2.00 10.15 -10.06
CA PRO A 51 2.96 11.22 -9.77
C PRO A 51 2.31 12.57 -9.45
N ARG A 52 1.23 12.94 -10.16
CA ARG A 52 0.48 14.19 -9.95
C ARG A 52 -0.32 14.25 -8.65
N ASP A 53 -0.59 13.08 -8.06
CA ASP A 53 -1.40 12.94 -6.85
C ASP A 53 -0.50 12.71 -5.62
N TYR A 54 0.81 12.56 -5.82
CA TYR A 54 1.80 12.41 -4.76
C TYR A 54 2.11 13.74 -4.07
N MET A 55 2.29 13.69 -2.76
CA MET A 55 2.77 14.81 -1.94
C MET A 55 3.78 14.28 -0.93
N THR A 56 4.87 15.01 -0.68
CA THR A 56 5.91 14.62 0.29
C THR A 56 5.36 14.48 1.71
N ALA A 57 4.28 15.21 2.05
CA ALA A 57 3.58 15.06 3.32
C ALA A 57 2.94 13.66 3.53
N MET A 58 2.80 12.84 2.49
CA MET A 58 2.36 11.45 2.60
C MET A 58 3.46 10.52 3.13
N GLU A 59 4.72 10.93 3.02
CA GLU A 59 5.84 10.09 3.45
C GLU A 59 5.83 9.90 4.97
N GLY A 60 6.04 8.66 5.40
CA GLY A 60 5.97 8.30 6.81
C GLY A 60 4.56 8.28 7.41
N ILE A 61 3.50 8.34 6.59
CA ILE A 61 2.10 8.19 7.02
C ILE A 61 1.64 6.74 6.83
N PRO A 62 1.43 5.96 7.90
CA PRO A 62 0.85 4.63 7.80
C PRO A 62 -0.57 4.66 7.23
N VAL A 63 -0.87 3.74 6.32
CA VAL A 63 -2.22 3.61 5.74
C VAL A 63 -3.28 3.35 6.81
N ARG A 64 -2.91 2.68 7.91
CA ARG A 64 -3.79 2.34 9.05
C ARG A 64 -4.40 3.55 9.76
N PHE A 65 -3.91 4.76 9.52
CA PHE A 65 -4.52 5.99 10.05
C PHE A 65 -5.70 6.49 9.20
N ILE A 66 -5.92 5.93 8.00
CA ILE A 66 -7.12 6.27 7.23
C ILE A 66 -8.36 5.72 7.95
N GLY A 67 -9.36 6.58 8.14
CA GLY A 67 -10.61 6.21 8.83
C GLY A 67 -10.54 6.27 10.35
N LYS A 68 -9.37 6.57 10.92
CA LYS A 68 -9.21 6.85 12.35
C LYS A 68 -9.78 8.21 12.73
N THR A 69 -10.20 8.33 13.97
CA THR A 69 -10.70 9.60 14.50
C THR A 69 -9.54 10.60 14.70
N PRO A 70 -9.80 11.91 14.68
CA PRO A 70 -8.75 12.91 14.93
C PRO A 70 -8.05 12.73 16.29
N ALA A 71 -8.70 12.12 17.28
CA ALA A 71 -8.09 11.82 18.58
C ALA A 71 -7.04 10.69 18.52
N GLU A 72 -7.11 9.82 17.51
CA GLU A 72 -6.19 8.69 17.31
C GLU A 72 -5.00 9.04 16.38
N ILE A 73 -5.05 10.20 15.72
CA ILE A 73 -4.05 10.64 14.74
C ILE A 73 -3.22 11.77 15.37
N PRO A 74 -1.88 11.66 15.39
CA PRO A 74 -1.05 12.79 15.78
C PRO A 74 -1.32 14.00 14.86
N ALA A 75 -1.64 15.17 15.41
CA ALA A 75 -2.08 16.34 14.64
C ALA A 75 -1.15 16.74 13.48
N TYR A 76 0.16 16.49 13.61
CA TYR A 76 1.12 16.78 12.54
C TYR A 76 0.96 15.89 11.29
N MET A 77 0.21 14.78 11.38
CA MET A 77 -0.05 13.83 10.30
C MET A 77 -1.32 14.15 9.50
N ASP A 78 -2.17 15.08 9.95
CA ASP A 78 -3.50 15.32 9.36
C ASP A 78 -3.46 15.65 7.86
N VAL A 79 -2.51 16.49 7.46
CA VAL A 79 -2.29 16.86 6.05
C VAL A 79 -1.89 15.63 5.23
N GLY A 80 -0.98 14.81 5.77
CA GLY A 80 -0.49 13.60 5.14
C GLY A 80 -1.57 12.53 4.97
N VAL A 81 -2.35 12.27 6.04
CA VAL A 81 -3.48 11.33 6.03
C VAL A 81 -4.54 11.77 5.04
N SER A 82 -4.88 13.06 5.03
CA SER A 82 -5.87 13.64 4.10
C SER A 82 -5.40 13.53 2.65
N ALA A 83 -4.13 13.83 2.38
CA ALA A 83 -3.55 13.74 1.06
C ALA A 83 -3.52 12.28 0.57
N LEU A 84 -3.08 11.34 1.42
CA LEU A 84 -3.01 9.91 1.11
C LEU A 84 -4.40 9.34 0.79
N LYS A 85 -5.41 9.64 1.62
CA LYS A 85 -6.81 9.24 1.38
C LYS A 85 -7.29 9.70 0.00
N LYS A 86 -7.03 10.97 -0.34
CA LYS A 86 -7.42 11.56 -1.62
C LYS A 86 -6.74 10.88 -2.82
N ALA A 87 -5.45 10.58 -2.69
CA ALA A 87 -4.69 9.90 -3.75
C ALA A 87 -5.20 8.47 -4.00
N LEU A 88 -5.45 7.70 -2.95
CA LEU A 88 -5.96 6.33 -3.07
C LEU A 88 -7.35 6.29 -3.71
N LEU A 89 -8.24 7.21 -3.34
CA LEU A 89 -9.56 7.34 -3.98
C LEU A 89 -9.44 7.64 -5.48
N ARG A 90 -8.52 8.53 -5.88
CA ARG A 90 -8.25 8.84 -7.30
C ARG A 90 -7.62 7.66 -8.06
N SER A 91 -7.00 6.74 -7.34
CA SER A 91 -6.47 5.48 -7.86
C SER A 91 -7.49 4.34 -7.80
N ARG A 92 -8.76 4.64 -7.50
CA ARG A 92 -9.87 3.68 -7.44
C ARG A 92 -9.68 2.63 -6.34
N ILE A 93 -9.09 3.02 -5.22
CA ILE A 93 -9.02 2.20 -4.01
C ILE A 93 -10.12 2.67 -3.04
N ASN A 94 -10.99 1.75 -2.62
CA ASN A 94 -12.09 2.06 -1.73
C ASN A 94 -11.64 2.15 -0.25
N VAL A 95 -11.05 3.27 0.12
CA VAL A 95 -10.58 3.51 1.50
C VAL A 95 -11.69 3.81 2.52
N TYR A 96 -12.97 3.71 2.12
CA TYR A 96 -14.10 3.71 3.06
C TYR A 96 -14.42 2.32 3.59
N ASP A 97 -13.96 1.27 2.90
CA ASP A 97 -14.06 -0.11 3.36
C ASP A 97 -12.87 -0.43 4.27
N ALA A 98 -13.16 -0.85 5.51
CA ALA A 98 -12.15 -1.18 6.50
C ALA A 98 -11.28 -2.36 6.06
N ALA A 99 -11.85 -3.37 5.39
CA ALA A 99 -11.09 -4.51 4.89
C ALA A 99 -10.06 -4.10 3.83
N THR A 100 -10.38 -3.10 3.00
CA THR A 100 -9.43 -2.51 2.05
C THR A 100 -8.28 -1.81 2.78
N VAL A 101 -8.55 -1.04 3.84
CA VAL A 101 -7.51 -0.36 4.63
C VAL A 101 -6.61 -1.37 5.33
N ASP A 102 -7.19 -2.44 5.89
CA ASP A 102 -6.44 -3.51 6.54
C ASP A 102 -5.53 -4.26 5.55
N LEU A 103 -6.04 -4.59 4.35
CA LEU A 103 -5.25 -5.20 3.29
C LEU A 103 -4.05 -4.34 2.90
N LEU A 104 -4.28 -3.04 2.66
CA LEU A 104 -3.21 -2.10 2.32
C LEU A 104 -2.20 -1.96 3.46
N SER A 105 -2.65 -1.99 4.72
CA SER A 105 -1.76 -1.92 5.88
C SER A 105 -0.88 -3.17 5.97
N CYS A 106 -1.44 -4.35 5.72
CA CYS A 106 -0.68 -5.60 5.67
C CYS A 106 0.35 -5.57 4.54
N LEU A 107 -0.04 -5.12 3.34
CA LEU A 107 0.87 -5.00 2.19
C LEU A 107 1.99 -3.98 2.45
N GLN A 108 1.67 -2.83 3.05
CA GLN A 108 2.67 -1.84 3.47
C GLN A 108 3.69 -2.45 4.45
N ASN A 109 3.22 -3.22 5.43
CA ASN A 109 4.11 -3.86 6.41
C ASN A 109 5.06 -4.89 5.79
N VAL A 110 4.66 -5.62 4.72
CA VAL A 110 5.57 -6.52 3.99
C VAL A 110 6.85 -5.78 3.59
N HIS A 111 6.68 -4.57 3.07
CA HIS A 111 7.77 -3.72 2.63
C HIS A 111 8.50 -3.02 3.77
N ASP A 112 7.76 -2.50 4.76
CA ASP A 112 8.31 -1.62 5.79
C ASP A 112 9.02 -2.37 6.93
N VAL A 113 8.63 -3.63 7.19
CA VAL A 113 9.07 -4.39 8.38
C VAL A 113 9.93 -5.59 8.03
N PHE A 114 9.67 -6.26 6.91
CA PHE A 114 10.26 -7.55 6.61
C PHE A 114 11.36 -7.47 5.55
N GLY A 115 12.36 -8.34 5.68
CA GLY A 115 13.38 -8.53 4.66
C GLY A 115 12.79 -9.16 3.40
N THR A 116 13.38 -8.89 2.23
CA THR A 116 12.89 -9.40 0.93
C THR A 116 12.81 -10.93 0.88
N TRP A 117 13.64 -11.63 1.65
CA TRP A 117 13.61 -13.10 1.77
C TRP A 117 12.34 -13.63 2.45
N GLU A 118 11.64 -12.81 3.25
CA GLU A 118 10.37 -13.18 3.89
C GLU A 118 9.15 -12.81 3.04
N TRP A 119 9.30 -11.98 2.00
CA TRP A 119 8.16 -11.38 1.31
C TRP A 119 7.18 -12.41 0.74
N LEU A 120 7.67 -13.49 0.13
CA LEU A 120 6.80 -14.54 -0.44
C LEU A 120 5.93 -15.21 0.63
N GLU A 121 6.51 -15.56 1.78
CA GLU A 121 5.77 -16.18 2.87
C GLU A 121 4.72 -15.21 3.46
N ARG A 122 5.11 -13.94 3.66
CA ARG A 122 4.19 -12.91 4.18
C ARG A 122 3.04 -12.65 3.22
N LEU A 123 3.32 -12.53 1.92
CA LEU A 123 2.29 -12.33 0.89
C LEU A 123 1.35 -13.54 0.80
N ALA A 124 1.86 -14.77 0.93
CA ALA A 124 1.02 -15.97 0.96
C ALA A 124 0.10 -15.98 2.21
N SER A 125 0.61 -15.55 3.36
CA SER A 125 -0.21 -15.42 4.58
C SER A 125 -1.30 -14.37 4.43
N ILE A 126 -1.01 -13.23 3.80
CA ILE A 126 -2.00 -12.19 3.49
C ILE A 126 -3.06 -12.72 2.54
N ALA A 127 -2.68 -13.41 1.45
CA ALA A 127 -3.64 -13.99 0.51
C ALA A 127 -4.64 -14.90 1.25
N ARG A 128 -4.14 -15.78 2.12
CA ARG A 128 -4.98 -16.66 2.94
C ARG A 128 -5.90 -15.87 3.89
N GLN A 129 -5.39 -14.84 4.57
CA GLN A 129 -6.16 -14.03 5.52
C GLN A 129 -7.36 -13.33 4.85
N PHE A 130 -7.18 -12.84 3.63
CA PHE A 130 -8.20 -12.10 2.89
C PHE A 130 -8.99 -12.97 1.89
N GLY A 131 -8.76 -14.29 1.86
CA GLY A 131 -9.43 -15.19 0.93
C GLY A 131 -9.09 -14.94 -0.55
N LEU A 132 -7.86 -14.50 -0.83
CA LEU A 132 -7.36 -14.12 -2.16
C LEU A 132 -6.58 -15.27 -2.80
N SER A 133 -6.53 -15.30 -4.12
CA SER A 133 -5.63 -16.19 -4.85
C SER A 133 -4.17 -15.77 -4.67
N ALA A 134 -3.32 -16.77 -4.44
CA ALA A 134 -1.87 -16.65 -4.35
C ALA A 134 -1.14 -17.00 -5.67
N ASP A 135 -1.86 -17.12 -6.79
CA ASP A 135 -1.26 -17.59 -8.05
C ASP A 135 -0.12 -16.70 -8.56
N ARG A 136 -0.20 -15.39 -8.32
CA ARG A 136 0.88 -14.43 -8.65
C ARG A 136 2.19 -14.72 -7.92
N LEU A 137 2.15 -15.38 -6.76
CA LEU A 137 3.36 -15.77 -6.03
C LEU A 137 4.06 -16.99 -6.65
N LYS A 138 3.32 -17.84 -7.38
CA LYS A 138 3.87 -19.03 -8.03
C LYS A 138 4.69 -18.69 -9.28
N SER A 139 4.38 -17.58 -9.94
CA SER A 139 5.07 -17.12 -11.16
C SER A 139 6.43 -16.46 -10.90
N ALA A 140 6.82 -16.30 -9.64
CA ALA A 140 8.06 -15.63 -9.22
C ALA A 140 9.11 -16.58 -8.62
N ALA A 141 8.83 -17.89 -8.59
CA ALA A 141 9.73 -18.94 -8.14
C ALA A 141 10.52 -19.57 -9.31
#